data_AF-A0A7J8Y1M2-F1
#
_entry.id   AF-A0A7J8Y1M2-F1
#
_cell.length_a   1.000
_cell.length_b   1.000
_cell.length_c   1.000
_cell.angle_alpha   90.00
_cell.angle_beta   90.00
_cell.angle_gamma   90.00
#
_symmetry.space_group_name_H-M   'P 1'
#
loop_
_entity.id
_entity.type
_entity.pdbx_description
1 polymer ?
#
loop_
_entity_poly.entity_id
_entity_poly.type
_entity_poly.pdbx_seq_one_letter_code
_entity_poly.pdbx_strand_id
1 'polypeptide(L)'
;MLSFILLALLAHASPIQSKHPHPKINIIILAGQSNMAGRGGVFNDTITETLTWDGIVPPECQPNPSILRLTANLTWVEAHEPLHADIDYNKTNGVGPGMPFANTVLNKDPNFGVIGLVPCAIGGTNISQWQKGEFLYEQLVKRSQFAMQSGVYRAMLWYQGESDTENQQDAELYKDNLKRFFNDLRFDLKTPKLPIIQVALASGPGAYIEEVREAQLKTDMAYVKCVDAKGLPLGPDGLHLTTSSQVTLGQMLAHAFLGIFTYNIFNMFKLITWFSMLFVAGSTLVLGQNNTAKDIFILAGQSNMAGRGGVNHGKWDGNIPPECKPKRSILRFTANLDWEVAREPLHVDIDVGKVCGVGPGMAFANEIIRSNRSGTGIIGLVPCAVGGTSINKWGKGSRLYGQLVKRANEALKDGGGTIRAILWYQGESDTLNKDDAETYKGKMVKLIEDLRLDLNLPSLPFIQVALASGEGTNTNIEMVRKAQLGIKMKNVKCVDAKGLPLNADNLHLTTMSEVKLGLKLAYAFLLSFSHFH
;
A
#
# COMPACT_ATOMS: atom_id res chain seq x y z
N MET A 1 -35.52 30.08 -55.52
CA MET A 1 -34.33 30.75 -54.96
C MET A 1 -33.69 30.04 -53.77
N LEU A 2 -34.38 29.17 -53.01
CA LEU A 2 -33.74 28.43 -51.90
C LEU A 2 -32.79 27.29 -52.33
N SER A 3 -32.95 26.71 -53.52
CA SER A 3 -32.10 25.58 -53.97
C SER A 3 -30.68 26.00 -54.37
N PHE A 4 -30.48 27.24 -54.81
CA PHE A 4 -29.17 27.75 -55.22
C PHE A 4 -28.30 28.22 -54.05
N ILE A 5 -28.90 28.55 -52.90
CA ILE A 5 -28.16 28.95 -51.69
C ILE A 5 -27.54 27.73 -50.99
N LEU A 6 -28.16 26.55 -51.11
CA LEU A 6 -27.63 25.32 -50.52
C LEU A 6 -26.40 24.76 -51.25
N LEU A 7 -26.28 24.98 -52.56
CA LEU A 7 -25.11 24.53 -53.35
C LEU A 7 -23.88 25.43 -53.16
N ALA A 8 -24.06 26.72 -52.87
CA ALA A 8 -22.93 27.63 -52.64
C ALA A 8 -22.22 27.39 -51.29
N LEU A 9 -22.92 26.80 -50.31
CA LEU A 9 -22.36 26.46 -49.00
C LEU A 9 -21.57 25.13 -48.99
N LEU A 10 -21.73 24.29 -50.01
CA LEU A 10 -20.97 23.03 -50.14
C LEU A 10 -19.63 23.20 -50.88
N ALA A 11 -19.36 24.38 -51.46
CA ALA A 11 -18.13 24.63 -52.25
C ALA A 11 -16.98 25.28 -51.46
N HIS A 12 -17.12 25.54 -50.16
CA HIS A 12 -16.08 26.17 -49.31
C HIS A 12 -15.58 25.29 -48.16
N ALA A 13 -15.82 23.98 -48.21
CA ALA A 13 -15.15 23.05 -47.31
C ALA A 13 -13.71 22.81 -47.79
N SER A 14 -12.80 23.72 -47.46
CA SER A 14 -11.37 23.41 -47.49
C SER A 14 -11.12 22.21 -46.57
N PRO A 15 -10.25 21.25 -46.95
CA PRO A 15 -9.89 20.17 -46.06
C PRO A 15 -9.12 20.78 -44.89
N ILE A 16 -9.79 20.96 -43.76
CA ILE A 16 -9.08 21.13 -42.48
C ILE A 16 -8.39 19.80 -42.25
N GLN A 17 -7.09 19.79 -42.57
CA GLN A 17 -6.18 18.74 -42.16
C GLN A 17 -6.36 18.58 -40.64
N SER A 18 -7.00 17.49 -40.21
CA SER A 18 -7.12 17.20 -38.79
C SER A 18 -5.69 17.06 -38.27
N LYS A 19 -5.21 18.03 -37.49
CA LYS A 19 -4.10 17.78 -36.60
C LYS A 19 -4.57 16.64 -35.71
N HIS A 20 -4.08 15.43 -35.98
CA HIS A 20 -4.29 14.29 -35.11
C HIS A 20 -4.01 14.76 -33.67
N PRO A 21 -4.97 14.69 -32.74
CA PRO A 21 -4.66 14.99 -31.36
C PRO A 21 -3.60 13.97 -30.95
N HIS A 22 -2.38 14.44 -30.71
CA HIS A 22 -1.34 13.59 -30.13
C HIS A 22 -1.95 12.85 -28.93
N PRO A 23 -1.71 11.53 -28.76
CA PRO A 23 -2.19 10.82 -27.60
C PRO A 23 -1.73 11.59 -26.35
N LYS A 24 -2.69 12.05 -25.53
CA LYS A 24 -2.40 12.87 -24.35
C LYS A 24 -1.55 12.04 -23.39
N ILE A 25 -0.29 12.42 -23.22
CA ILE A 25 0.63 11.75 -22.30
C ILE A 25 0.17 11.97 -20.85
N ASN A 26 0.16 10.92 -20.04
CA ASN A 26 -0.10 11.00 -18.61
C ASN A 26 1.22 11.29 -17.88
N ILE A 27 1.40 12.54 -17.48
CA ILE A 27 2.69 13.04 -16.98
C ILE A 27 2.86 12.73 -15.49
N ILE A 28 4.00 12.12 -15.15
CA ILE A 28 4.43 11.79 -13.79
C ILE A 28 5.77 12.46 -13.55
N ILE A 29 5.81 13.40 -12.60
CA ILE A 29 7.05 14.10 -12.23
C ILE A 29 7.79 13.26 -11.20
N LEU A 30 9.09 13.02 -11.41
CA LEU A 30 9.96 12.26 -10.50
C LEU A 30 11.00 13.21 -9.91
N ALA A 31 10.85 13.58 -8.65
CA ALA A 31 11.69 14.59 -8.01
C ALA A 31 12.17 14.16 -6.62
N GLY A 32 13.26 14.77 -6.18
CA GLY A 32 13.88 14.50 -4.89
C GLY A 32 15.39 14.30 -5.03
N GLN A 33 15.95 13.35 -4.29
CA GLN A 33 17.40 13.10 -4.29
C GLN A 33 17.79 11.72 -4.84
N SER A 34 18.95 11.20 -4.43
CA SER A 34 19.60 10.01 -4.99
C SER A 34 18.73 8.75 -4.97
N ASN A 35 17.89 8.53 -3.97
CA ASN A 35 16.98 7.38 -3.96
C ASN A 35 15.81 7.52 -4.95
N MET A 36 15.38 8.73 -5.34
CA MET A 36 14.51 8.94 -6.50
C MET A 36 15.28 8.85 -7.82
N ALA A 37 16.48 9.43 -7.86
CA ALA A 37 17.33 9.43 -9.04
C ALA A 37 17.68 8.00 -9.49
N GLY A 38 17.98 7.15 -8.50
CA GLY A 38 18.26 5.73 -8.64
C GLY A 38 19.71 5.40 -8.32
N ARG A 39 19.92 4.49 -7.37
CA ARG A 39 21.23 3.93 -6.99
C ARG A 39 21.21 2.41 -6.84
N GLY A 40 20.07 1.78 -7.15
CA GLY A 40 19.97 0.32 -7.13
C GLY A 40 20.96 -0.29 -8.12
N GLY A 41 21.81 -1.19 -7.63
CA GLY A 41 22.83 -1.88 -8.43
C GLY A 41 24.09 -1.06 -8.66
N VAL A 42 24.21 0.14 -8.07
CA VAL A 42 25.46 0.90 -8.10
C VAL A 42 26.41 0.35 -7.04
N PHE A 43 27.63 0.03 -7.43
CA PHE A 43 28.68 -0.50 -6.56
C PHE A 43 30.01 0.21 -6.84
N ASN A 44 30.95 0.11 -5.90
CA ASN A 44 32.31 0.59 -6.11
C ASN A 44 33.11 -0.50 -6.85
N ASP A 45 33.48 -0.23 -8.10
CA ASP A 45 34.31 -1.14 -8.88
C ASP A 45 35.74 -1.10 -8.34
N THR A 46 36.21 -2.22 -7.79
CA THR A 46 37.53 -2.31 -7.17
C THR A 46 38.68 -2.26 -8.18
N ILE A 47 38.40 -2.45 -9.47
CA ILE A 47 39.41 -2.39 -10.54
C ILE A 47 39.61 -0.95 -11.00
N THR A 48 38.52 -0.20 -11.19
CA THR A 48 38.58 1.18 -11.68
C THR A 48 38.54 2.22 -10.57
N GLU A 49 38.23 1.83 -9.33
CA GLU A 49 37.99 2.68 -8.16
C GLU A 49 36.88 3.72 -8.40
N THR A 50 35.93 3.39 -9.27
CA THR A 50 34.80 4.27 -9.62
C THR A 50 33.47 3.61 -9.31
N LEU A 51 32.46 4.42 -9.00
CA LEU A 51 31.08 3.93 -8.88
C LEU A 51 30.55 3.53 -10.26
N THR A 52 30.11 2.29 -10.38
CA THR A 52 29.58 1.69 -11.61
C THR A 52 28.22 1.05 -11.34
N TRP A 53 27.29 1.13 -12.30
CA TRP A 53 26.02 0.41 -12.23
C TRP A 53 26.19 -1.00 -12.83
N ASP A 54 25.65 -2.02 -12.15
CA ASP A 54 25.71 -3.43 -12.56
C ASP A 54 25.00 -3.77 -13.88
N GLY A 55 24.19 -2.85 -14.41
CA GLY A 55 23.41 -3.04 -15.64
C GLY A 55 22.25 -4.02 -15.49
N ILE A 56 21.93 -4.46 -14.27
CA ILE A 56 20.85 -5.43 -14.03
C ILE A 56 19.52 -4.69 -13.99
N VAL A 57 18.67 -5.00 -14.97
CA VAL A 57 17.31 -4.46 -15.09
C VAL A 57 16.29 -5.56 -14.74
N PRO A 58 15.60 -5.47 -13.58
CA PRO A 58 14.54 -6.41 -13.23
C PRO A 58 13.38 -6.46 -14.23
N PRO A 59 12.60 -7.54 -14.31
CA PRO A 59 11.42 -7.64 -15.17
C PRO A 59 10.42 -6.50 -14.98
N GLU A 60 10.24 -6.03 -13.74
CA GLU A 60 9.34 -4.93 -13.39
C GLU A 60 9.82 -3.57 -13.90
N CYS A 61 11.11 -3.46 -14.26
CA CYS A 61 11.73 -2.25 -14.78
C CYS A 61 11.93 -2.28 -16.31
N GLN A 62 11.46 -3.32 -16.99
CA GLN A 62 11.65 -3.46 -18.43
C GLN A 62 10.99 -2.31 -19.21
N PRO A 63 11.59 -1.87 -20.32
CA PRO A 63 11.06 -0.81 -21.16
C PRO A 63 9.74 -1.24 -21.80
N ASN A 64 8.90 -0.25 -22.10
CA ASN A 64 7.61 -0.44 -22.73
C ASN A 64 7.36 0.77 -23.66
N PRO A 65 6.92 0.57 -24.92
CA PRO A 65 6.62 1.68 -25.84
C PRO A 65 5.57 2.68 -25.33
N SER A 66 4.76 2.28 -24.34
CA SER A 66 3.76 3.13 -23.68
C SER A 66 4.31 3.88 -22.45
N ILE A 67 5.60 3.74 -22.13
CA ILE A 67 6.28 4.45 -21.05
C ILE A 67 7.42 5.26 -21.68
N LEU A 68 7.26 6.59 -21.63
CA LEU A 68 8.21 7.54 -22.16
C LEU A 68 8.96 8.26 -21.04
N ARG A 69 10.15 8.77 -21.35
CA ARG A 69 10.98 9.59 -20.48
C ARG A 69 11.32 10.90 -21.18
N LEU A 70 11.21 12.02 -20.46
CA LEU A 70 11.68 13.32 -20.96
C LEU A 70 13.18 13.48 -20.69
N THR A 71 13.98 13.51 -21.75
CA THR A 71 15.45 13.68 -21.66
C THR A 71 15.84 15.07 -21.16
N ALA A 72 17.13 15.27 -20.86
CA ALA A 72 17.69 16.60 -20.54
C ALA A 72 17.44 17.63 -21.65
N ASN A 73 17.50 17.19 -22.91
CA ASN A 73 17.26 18.01 -24.10
C ASN A 73 15.77 18.20 -24.42
N LEU A 74 14.86 17.83 -23.50
CA LEU A 74 13.41 17.99 -23.64
C LEU A 74 12.81 17.17 -24.79
N THR A 75 13.37 16.00 -25.07
CA THR A 75 12.82 15.04 -26.04
C THR A 75 12.14 13.89 -25.30
N TRP A 76 10.97 13.46 -25.78
CA TRP A 76 10.35 12.22 -25.31
C TRP A 76 11.00 11.02 -26.01
N VAL A 77 11.51 10.07 -25.23
CA VAL A 77 12.07 8.80 -25.71
C VAL A 77 11.45 7.65 -24.95
N GLU A 78 11.57 6.40 -25.44
CA GLU A 78 11.20 5.23 -24.65
C GLU A 78 12.00 5.21 -23.33
N ALA A 79 11.33 4.91 -22.23
CA ALA A 79 11.93 4.96 -20.91
C ALA A 79 12.77 3.71 -20.64
N HIS A 80 14.03 3.91 -20.27
CA HIS A 80 14.95 2.88 -19.78
C HIS A 80 15.63 3.37 -18.50
N GLU A 81 15.92 2.45 -17.57
CA GLU A 81 16.83 2.76 -16.46
C GLU A 81 18.27 2.94 -16.99
N PRO A 82 19.10 3.79 -16.35
CA PRO A 82 18.76 4.70 -15.24
C PRO A 82 18.01 5.95 -15.72
N LEU A 83 16.82 6.21 -15.19
CA LEU A 83 15.97 7.31 -15.67
C LEU A 83 16.59 8.71 -15.52
N HIS A 84 17.52 8.89 -14.58
CA HIS A 84 18.16 10.18 -14.29
C HIS A 84 19.57 10.31 -14.87
N ALA A 85 20.02 9.40 -15.75
CA ALA A 85 21.40 9.39 -16.26
C ALA A 85 21.87 10.71 -16.90
N ASP A 86 20.99 11.43 -17.61
CA ASP A 86 21.28 12.75 -18.21
C ASP A 86 20.77 13.93 -17.36
N ILE A 87 20.18 13.66 -16.19
CA ILE A 87 19.61 14.66 -15.27
C ILE A 87 20.52 14.84 -14.06
N ASP A 88 20.76 13.77 -13.31
CA ASP A 88 21.73 13.70 -12.23
C ASP A 88 23.10 13.26 -12.78
N TYR A 89 23.54 13.95 -13.84
CA TYR A 89 24.62 13.51 -14.73
C TYR A 89 26.01 13.50 -14.05
N ASN A 90 26.16 14.20 -12.94
CA ASN A 90 27.40 14.22 -12.13
C ASN A 90 27.52 13.01 -11.18
N LYS A 91 26.54 12.09 -11.21
CA LYS A 91 26.50 10.91 -10.33
C LYS A 91 26.29 9.64 -11.17
N THR A 92 26.86 8.53 -10.73
CA THR A 92 26.50 7.22 -11.27
C THR A 92 25.09 6.87 -10.83
N ASN A 93 24.19 6.72 -11.80
CA ASN A 93 22.79 6.37 -11.57
C ASN A 93 22.57 4.88 -11.83
N GLY A 94 21.69 4.27 -11.05
CA GLY A 94 21.19 2.91 -11.25
C GLY A 94 19.67 2.88 -11.24
N VAL A 95 19.09 1.75 -10.82
CA VAL A 95 17.62 1.62 -10.78
C VAL A 95 17.02 2.56 -9.73
N GLY A 96 15.98 3.30 -10.13
CA GLY A 96 15.09 4.07 -9.25
C GLY A 96 13.66 3.49 -9.22
N PRO A 97 12.70 4.18 -8.59
CA PRO A 97 11.34 3.66 -8.46
C PRO A 97 10.44 3.96 -9.68
N GLY A 98 10.94 4.70 -10.67
CA GLY A 98 10.13 5.24 -11.77
C GLY A 98 9.62 4.19 -12.77
N MET A 99 10.50 3.33 -13.29
CA MET A 99 10.09 2.23 -14.17
C MET A 99 9.14 1.24 -13.49
N PRO A 100 9.44 0.71 -12.28
CA PRO A 100 8.53 -0.22 -11.60
C PRO A 100 7.20 0.45 -11.23
N PHE A 101 7.18 1.76 -10.94
CA PHE A 101 5.95 2.52 -10.80
C PHE A 101 5.11 2.49 -12.09
N ALA A 102 5.70 2.90 -13.22
CA ALA A 102 4.99 3.05 -14.48
C ALA A 102 4.46 1.72 -15.02
N ASN A 103 5.29 0.67 -15.00
CA ASN A 103 4.86 -0.68 -15.36
C ASN A 103 3.75 -1.20 -14.45
N THR A 104 3.82 -0.96 -13.14
CA THR A 104 2.75 -1.36 -12.21
C THR A 104 1.44 -0.63 -12.50
N VAL A 105 1.48 0.65 -12.87
CA VAL A 105 0.28 1.40 -13.29
C VAL A 105 -0.33 0.79 -14.54
N LEU A 106 0.44 0.56 -15.61
CA LEU A 106 -0.07 -0.03 -16.85
C LEU A 106 -0.55 -1.47 -16.68
N ASN A 107 0.12 -2.26 -15.84
CA ASN A 107 -0.30 -3.63 -15.56
C ASN A 107 -1.65 -3.68 -14.83
N LYS A 108 -1.93 -2.69 -13.96
CA LYS A 108 -3.21 -2.61 -13.22
C LYS A 108 -4.31 -1.88 -13.98
N ASP A 109 -3.95 -0.93 -14.83
CA ASP A 109 -4.86 -0.23 -15.72
C ASP A 109 -4.25 -0.16 -17.14
N PRO A 110 -4.45 -1.21 -17.96
CA PRO A 110 -3.92 -1.25 -19.33
C PRO A 110 -4.47 -0.14 -20.22
N ASN A 111 -5.59 0.47 -19.84
CA ASN A 111 -6.24 1.56 -20.57
C ASN A 111 -5.81 2.95 -20.07
N PHE A 112 -4.87 3.02 -19.11
CA PHE A 112 -4.39 4.28 -18.56
C PHE A 112 -3.81 5.19 -19.66
N GLY A 113 -3.26 4.59 -20.72
CA GLY A 113 -2.63 5.25 -21.84
C GLY A 113 -1.15 5.53 -21.61
N VAL A 114 -0.52 6.25 -22.53
CA VAL A 114 0.92 6.52 -22.49
C VAL A 114 1.30 7.27 -21.21
N ILE A 115 2.29 6.75 -20.47
CA ILE A 115 2.87 7.39 -19.29
C ILE A 115 4.12 8.14 -19.70
N GLY A 116 4.24 9.41 -19.29
CA GLY A 116 5.44 10.22 -19.49
C GLY A 116 6.12 10.51 -18.17
N LEU A 117 7.29 9.94 -17.94
CA LEU A 117 8.14 10.18 -16.78
C LEU A 117 8.99 11.43 -17.00
N VAL A 118 8.94 12.37 -16.05
CA VAL A 118 9.74 13.60 -16.07
C VAL A 118 10.75 13.53 -14.92
N PRO A 119 11.96 12.97 -15.17
CA PRO A 119 13.02 12.90 -14.17
C PRO A 119 13.57 14.28 -13.85
N CYS A 120 13.65 14.61 -12.57
CA CYS A 120 14.13 15.89 -12.05
C CYS A 120 15.02 15.73 -10.80
N ALA A 121 15.10 14.54 -10.19
CA ALA A 121 15.83 14.35 -8.94
C ALA A 121 17.34 14.55 -9.08
N ILE A 122 17.99 15.09 -8.04
CA ILE A 122 19.44 15.37 -7.97
C ILE A 122 20.01 14.90 -6.63
N GLY A 123 21.03 14.04 -6.67
CA GLY A 123 21.58 13.38 -5.49
C GLY A 123 22.31 14.32 -4.52
N GLY A 124 22.10 14.10 -3.21
CA GLY A 124 22.79 14.83 -2.14
C GLY A 124 22.32 16.27 -1.96
N THR A 125 21.00 16.50 -2.09
CA THR A 125 20.42 17.84 -2.00
C THR A 125 19.49 17.96 -0.79
N ASN A 126 19.60 19.08 -0.07
CA ASN A 126 18.71 19.46 1.02
C ASN A 126 17.43 20.11 0.48
N ILE A 127 16.34 20.06 1.25
CA ILE A 127 15.06 20.63 0.80
C ILE A 127 15.11 22.16 0.65
N SER A 128 16.07 22.81 1.32
CA SER A 128 16.34 24.24 1.14
C SER A 128 16.75 24.58 -0.29
N GLN A 129 17.44 23.68 -1.00
CA GLN A 129 17.84 23.85 -2.40
C GLN A 129 16.69 23.64 -3.40
N TRP A 130 15.54 23.18 -2.91
CA TRP A 130 14.31 22.95 -3.67
C TRP A 130 13.27 24.04 -3.44
N GLN A 131 13.60 25.11 -2.71
CA GLN A 131 12.67 26.22 -2.50
C GLN A 131 12.53 27.08 -3.77
N LYS A 132 11.41 27.79 -3.91
CA LYS A 132 11.15 28.64 -5.07
C LYS A 132 12.24 29.68 -5.27
N GLY A 133 12.69 29.86 -6.51
CA GLY A 133 13.83 30.70 -6.87
C GLY A 133 15.18 29.97 -6.86
N GLU A 134 15.28 28.80 -6.21
CA GLU A 134 16.48 27.98 -6.26
C GLU A 134 16.61 27.23 -7.59
N PHE A 135 17.85 26.96 -8.00
CA PHE A 135 18.14 26.37 -9.31
C PHE A 135 17.38 25.05 -9.55
N LEU A 136 17.33 24.15 -8.57
CA LEU A 136 16.69 22.84 -8.71
C LEU A 136 15.16 22.96 -8.86
N TYR A 137 14.56 23.87 -8.10
CA TYR A 137 13.14 24.17 -8.22
C TYR A 137 12.80 24.70 -9.61
N GLU A 138 13.56 25.70 -10.09
CA GLU A 138 13.32 26.31 -11.40
C GLU A 138 13.51 25.30 -12.55
N GLN A 139 14.50 24.39 -12.45
CA GLN A 139 14.65 23.30 -13.42
C GLN A 139 13.46 22.33 -13.39
N LEU A 140 12.99 21.95 -12.20
CA LEU A 140 11.82 21.07 -12.05
C LEU A 140 10.57 21.70 -12.66
N VAL A 141 10.29 22.98 -12.37
CA VAL A 141 9.14 23.70 -12.93
C VAL A 141 9.27 23.82 -14.44
N LYS A 142 10.43 24.23 -14.97
CA LYS A 142 10.66 24.37 -16.41
C LYS A 142 10.43 23.05 -17.16
N ARG A 143 11.01 21.95 -16.68
CA ARG A 143 10.86 20.61 -17.28
C ARG A 143 9.41 20.15 -17.23
N SER A 144 8.74 20.38 -16.11
CA SER A 144 7.33 20.04 -15.94
C SER A 144 6.44 20.84 -16.88
N GLN A 145 6.64 22.16 -17.00
CA GLN A 145 5.87 23.02 -17.91
C GLN A 145 6.07 22.66 -19.38
N PHE A 146 7.29 22.26 -19.76
CA PHE A 146 7.53 21.71 -21.10
C PHE A 146 6.74 20.42 -21.33
N ALA A 147 6.80 19.47 -20.38
CA ALA A 147 6.08 18.20 -20.50
C ALA A 147 4.57 18.39 -20.70
N MET A 148 3.97 19.40 -20.05
CA MET A 148 2.54 19.71 -20.13
C MET A 148 2.06 20.05 -21.55
N GLN A 149 2.95 20.46 -22.45
CA GLN A 149 2.61 20.69 -23.86
C GLN A 149 2.16 19.41 -24.58
N SER A 150 2.58 18.24 -24.08
CA SER A 150 2.28 16.93 -24.67
C SER A 150 1.22 16.14 -23.90
N GLY A 151 0.73 16.64 -22.76
CA GLY A 151 -0.01 15.79 -21.83
C GLY A 151 -0.71 16.50 -20.68
N VAL A 152 -1.02 15.73 -19.65
CA VAL A 152 -1.68 16.21 -18.42
C VAL A 152 -0.94 15.67 -17.21
N TYR A 153 -0.68 16.54 -16.23
CA TYR A 153 -0.12 16.10 -14.95
C TYR A 153 -1.07 15.14 -14.23
N ARG A 154 -0.53 13.99 -13.84
CA ARG A 154 -1.25 13.01 -13.02
C ARG A 154 -0.73 12.95 -11.59
N ALA A 155 0.58 13.06 -11.40
CA ALA A 155 1.16 13.15 -10.06
C ALA A 155 2.59 13.68 -10.08
N MET A 156 3.07 14.08 -8.90
CA MET A 156 4.49 14.12 -8.57
C MET A 156 4.80 13.00 -7.57
N LEU A 157 5.88 12.27 -7.83
CA LEU A 157 6.51 11.37 -6.88
C LEU A 157 7.71 12.09 -6.26
N TRP A 158 7.77 12.13 -4.93
CA TRP A 158 8.79 12.84 -4.17
C TRP A 158 9.51 11.90 -3.21
N TYR A 159 10.83 11.74 -3.37
CA TYR A 159 11.64 11.01 -2.40
C TYR A 159 12.93 11.76 -2.12
N GLN A 160 12.94 12.45 -0.98
CA GLN A 160 14.01 13.32 -0.53
C GLN A 160 13.94 13.49 0.98
N GLY A 161 15.06 13.86 1.59
CA GLY A 161 15.16 14.31 2.97
C GLY A 161 16.38 13.74 3.68
N GLU A 162 17.09 12.79 3.07
CA GLU A 162 18.22 12.13 3.72
C GLU A 162 19.31 13.16 4.07
N SER A 163 19.62 14.12 3.20
CA SER A 163 20.61 15.17 3.52
C SER A 163 20.17 16.07 4.68
N ASP A 164 18.86 16.31 4.83
CA ASP A 164 18.32 17.13 5.92
C ASP A 164 18.39 16.44 7.29
N THR A 165 18.83 15.17 7.34
CA THR A 165 19.03 14.42 8.60
C THR A 165 20.34 14.75 9.31
N GLU A 166 21.29 15.40 8.64
CA GLU A 166 22.63 15.68 9.17
C GLU A 166 22.63 16.81 10.20
N ASN A 167 21.82 17.84 9.98
CA ASN A 167 21.75 19.03 10.82
C ASN A 167 20.39 19.13 11.50
N GLN A 168 20.39 19.41 12.81
CA GLN A 168 19.17 19.54 13.60
C GLN A 168 18.24 20.64 13.06
N GLN A 169 18.81 21.77 12.68
CA GLN A 169 18.05 22.92 12.18
C GLN A 169 17.34 22.57 10.86
N ASP A 170 18.01 21.85 9.96
CA ASP A 170 17.42 21.41 8.70
C ASP A 170 16.28 20.41 8.96
N ALA A 171 16.49 19.46 9.87
CA ALA A 171 15.47 18.48 10.26
C ALA A 171 14.23 19.15 10.89
N GLU A 172 14.42 20.11 11.79
CA GLU A 172 13.35 20.88 12.43
C GLU A 172 12.54 21.71 11.42
N LEU A 173 13.21 22.33 10.44
CA LEU A 173 12.59 23.13 9.39
C LEU A 173 11.99 22.31 8.25
N TYR A 174 12.32 21.02 8.16
CA TYR A 174 11.99 20.16 7.02
C TYR A 174 10.51 20.18 6.67
N LYS A 175 9.64 20.07 7.69
CA LYS A 175 8.19 20.02 7.50
C LYS A 175 7.65 21.27 6.81
N ASP A 176 8.08 22.45 7.25
CA ASP A 176 7.57 23.71 6.74
C ASP A 176 8.14 24.01 5.36
N ASN A 177 9.42 23.70 5.13
CA ASN A 177 10.05 23.80 3.82
C ASN A 177 9.40 22.86 2.79
N LEU A 178 9.03 21.65 3.20
CA LEU A 178 8.32 20.68 2.37
C LEU A 178 6.92 21.19 1.99
N LYS A 179 6.16 21.71 2.96
CA LYS A 179 4.84 22.29 2.71
C LYS A 179 4.91 23.46 1.75
N ARG A 180 5.89 24.35 1.96
CA ARG A 180 6.12 25.51 1.09
C ARG A 180 6.44 25.06 -0.33
N PHE A 181 7.41 24.16 -0.49
CA PHE A 181 7.78 23.58 -1.78
C PHE A 181 6.56 23.00 -2.54
N PHE A 182 5.73 22.18 -1.88
CA PHE A 182 4.55 21.60 -2.53
C PHE A 182 3.50 22.64 -2.93
N ASN A 183 3.28 23.68 -2.13
CA ASN A 183 2.35 24.75 -2.45
C ASN A 183 2.85 25.61 -3.61
N ASP A 184 4.13 26.00 -3.58
CA ASP A 184 4.76 26.78 -4.64
C ASP A 184 4.72 26.01 -5.96
N LEU A 185 5.05 24.72 -5.93
CA LEU A 185 5.01 23.89 -7.14
C LEU A 185 3.60 23.82 -7.73
N ARG A 186 2.59 23.59 -6.89
CA ARG A 186 1.18 23.57 -7.32
C ARG A 186 0.75 24.90 -7.93
N PHE A 187 1.22 26.00 -7.36
CA PHE A 187 0.94 27.34 -7.85
C PHE A 187 1.59 27.57 -9.23
N ASP A 188 2.88 27.29 -9.38
CA ASP A 188 3.64 27.54 -10.62
C ASP A 188 3.25 26.59 -11.76
N LEU A 189 2.84 25.36 -11.44
CA LEU A 189 2.25 24.42 -12.41
C LEU A 189 0.75 24.65 -12.63
N LYS A 190 0.15 25.66 -11.99
CA LYS A 190 -1.28 26.00 -12.07
C LYS A 190 -2.19 24.79 -11.85
N THR A 191 -1.78 23.90 -10.95
CA THR A 191 -2.46 22.63 -10.67
C THR A 191 -2.65 22.51 -9.15
N PRO A 192 -3.59 23.27 -8.55
CA PRO A 192 -3.74 23.36 -7.09
C PRO A 192 -4.10 22.04 -6.40
N LYS A 193 -4.59 21.06 -7.17
CA LYS A 193 -4.95 19.71 -6.71
C LYS A 193 -3.99 18.65 -7.22
N LEU A 194 -2.78 19.02 -7.65
CA LEU A 194 -1.77 18.07 -8.14
C LEU A 194 -1.56 16.98 -7.06
N PRO A 195 -1.82 15.71 -7.38
CA PRO A 195 -1.52 14.62 -6.48
C PRO A 195 -0.02 14.54 -6.24
N ILE A 196 0.40 14.56 -4.98
CA ILE A 196 1.80 14.38 -4.58
C ILE A 196 1.88 13.12 -3.74
N ILE A 197 2.78 12.22 -4.09
CA ILE A 197 3.06 11.01 -3.32
C ILE A 197 4.51 11.11 -2.88
N GLN A 198 4.70 11.42 -1.61
CA GLN A 198 6.01 11.49 -1.00
C GLN A 198 6.39 10.17 -0.33
N VAL A 199 7.67 10.03 0.01
CA VAL A 199 8.23 8.85 0.66
C VAL A 199 8.83 9.23 2.00
N ALA A 200 8.43 8.56 3.08
CA ALA A 200 9.11 8.63 4.36
C ALA A 200 10.40 7.82 4.31
N LEU A 201 11.52 8.43 4.71
CA LEU A 201 12.88 7.92 4.43
C LEU A 201 13.14 6.51 4.96
N ALA A 202 13.80 5.65 4.17
CA ALA A 202 14.31 4.38 4.67
C ALA A 202 15.55 4.54 5.57
N SER A 203 16.34 5.58 5.31
CA SER A 203 17.72 5.79 5.76
C SER A 203 18.08 7.26 5.73
N GLY A 204 19.19 7.64 6.36
CA GLY A 204 19.77 8.98 6.32
C GLY A 204 21.21 8.96 6.86
N PRO A 205 22.12 9.80 6.34
CA PRO A 205 23.49 9.92 6.82
C PRO A 205 23.60 10.53 8.23
N GLY A 206 22.56 11.24 8.70
CA GLY A 206 22.60 11.99 9.95
C GLY A 206 21.72 11.44 11.07
N ALA A 207 21.87 12.02 12.26
CA ALA A 207 21.23 11.55 13.49
C ALA A 207 19.72 11.86 13.55
N TYR A 208 19.23 12.81 12.76
CA TYR A 208 17.87 13.36 12.86
C TYR A 208 16.88 12.70 11.87
N ILE A 209 17.08 11.42 11.59
CA ILE A 209 16.24 10.67 10.64
C ILE A 209 14.78 10.57 11.10
N GLU A 210 14.52 10.37 12.39
CA GLU A 210 13.16 10.21 12.88
C GLU A 210 12.38 11.53 12.87
N GLU A 211 13.04 12.66 13.07
CA GLU A 211 12.47 14.01 12.95
C GLU A 211 12.01 14.30 11.52
N VAL A 212 12.89 14.06 10.52
CA VAL A 212 12.54 14.21 9.10
C VAL A 212 11.41 13.25 8.70
N ARG A 213 11.47 12.00 9.16
CA ARG A 213 10.42 11.01 8.92
C ARG A 213 9.09 11.42 9.56
N GLU A 214 9.10 11.94 10.78
CA GLU A 214 7.89 12.43 11.44
C GLU A 214 7.26 13.58 10.63
N ALA A 215 8.08 14.50 10.11
CA ALA A 215 7.63 15.57 9.23
C ALA A 215 6.95 15.06 7.95
N GLN A 216 7.50 14.02 7.33
CA GLN A 216 6.96 13.37 6.12
C GLN A 216 5.67 12.59 6.39
N LEU A 217 5.63 11.82 7.48
CA LEU A 217 4.46 11.02 7.87
C LEU A 217 3.29 11.91 8.33
N LYS A 218 3.60 13.04 8.97
CA LYS A 218 2.62 13.98 9.53
C LYS A 218 2.55 15.30 8.74
N THR A 219 2.79 15.27 7.42
CA THR A 219 2.74 16.49 6.60
C THR A 219 1.35 17.13 6.61
N ASP A 220 0.26 16.36 6.69
CA ASP A 220 -1.12 16.87 6.79
C ASP A 220 -1.46 17.96 5.74
N MET A 221 -1.39 17.57 4.46
CA MET A 221 -1.74 18.43 3.33
C MET A 221 -2.72 17.74 2.39
N ALA A 222 -3.69 18.49 1.87
CA ALA A 222 -4.63 17.99 0.87
C ALA A 222 -3.90 17.49 -0.39
N TYR A 223 -4.42 16.39 -0.96
CA TYR A 223 -3.87 15.74 -2.16
C TYR A 223 -2.40 15.28 -2.02
N VAL A 224 -1.88 15.17 -0.80
CA VAL A 224 -0.57 14.57 -0.50
C VAL A 224 -0.78 13.22 0.17
N LYS A 225 -0.10 12.18 -0.32
CA LYS A 225 0.01 10.88 0.35
C LYS A 225 1.47 10.62 0.69
N CYS A 226 1.71 9.87 1.76
CA CYS A 226 3.04 9.42 2.15
C CYS A 226 3.10 7.88 2.11
N VAL A 227 4.15 7.34 1.49
CA VAL A 227 4.50 5.92 1.50
C VAL A 227 5.71 5.74 2.42
N ASP A 228 5.75 4.73 3.27
CA ASP A 228 6.85 4.54 4.21
C ASP A 228 7.88 3.53 3.66
N ALA A 229 9.12 3.98 3.40
CA ALA A 229 10.21 3.13 2.93
C ALA A 229 10.99 2.46 4.07
N LYS A 230 10.64 2.70 5.35
CA LYS A 230 11.33 2.10 6.50
C LYS A 230 11.36 0.58 6.42
N GLY A 231 12.56 0.03 6.56
CA GLY A 231 12.81 -1.42 6.53
C GLY A 231 12.98 -2.01 5.12
N LEU A 232 12.94 -1.20 4.06
CA LEU A 232 13.40 -1.65 2.75
C LEU A 232 14.92 -1.87 2.78
N PRO A 233 15.43 -3.00 2.22
CA PRO A 233 16.86 -3.28 2.17
C PRO A 233 17.69 -2.15 1.54
N LEU A 234 18.81 -1.84 2.19
CA LEU A 234 19.80 -0.87 1.73
C LEU A 234 20.97 -1.58 1.05
N GLY A 235 21.65 -0.86 0.17
CA GLY A 235 22.89 -1.28 -0.43
C GLY A 235 24.04 -1.31 0.58
N PRO A 236 25.26 -1.67 0.12
CA PRO A 236 26.43 -1.81 0.99
C PRO A 236 26.82 -0.52 1.73
N ASP A 237 26.43 0.65 1.21
CA ASP A 237 26.68 1.95 1.83
C ASP A 237 25.76 2.25 3.04
N GLY A 238 24.75 1.41 3.29
CA GLY A 238 23.77 1.62 4.36
C GLY A 238 22.91 2.86 4.17
N LEU A 239 22.88 3.45 2.97
CA LEU A 239 22.18 4.70 2.67
C LEU A 239 21.19 4.54 1.51
N HIS A 240 21.59 3.92 0.41
CA HIS A 240 20.73 3.85 -0.77
C HIS A 240 19.93 2.55 -0.84
N LEU A 241 18.73 2.59 -1.40
CA LEU A 241 17.92 1.39 -1.61
C LEU A 241 18.58 0.46 -2.65
N THR A 242 18.52 -0.86 -2.40
CA THR A 242 18.89 -1.87 -3.40
C THR A 242 17.94 -1.84 -4.62
N THR A 243 18.33 -2.47 -5.72
CA THR A 243 17.46 -2.64 -6.91
C THR A 243 16.11 -3.26 -6.56
N SER A 244 16.07 -4.30 -5.73
CA SER A 244 14.82 -4.95 -5.32
C SER A 244 13.95 -4.07 -4.41
N SER A 245 14.59 -3.26 -3.56
CA SER A 245 13.89 -2.24 -2.76
C SER A 245 13.29 -1.15 -3.62
N GLN A 246 13.98 -0.72 -4.69
CA GLN A 246 13.47 0.26 -5.64
C GLN A 246 12.26 -0.27 -6.42
N VAL A 247 12.28 -1.55 -6.83
CA VAL A 247 11.10 -2.23 -7.40
C VAL A 247 9.93 -2.21 -6.42
N THR A 248 10.18 -2.59 -5.17
CA THR A 248 9.15 -2.60 -4.12
C THR A 248 8.57 -1.20 -3.89
N LEU A 249 9.43 -0.18 -3.80
CA LEU A 249 9.00 1.20 -3.62
C LEU A 249 8.19 1.72 -4.81
N GLY A 250 8.61 1.43 -6.05
CA GLY A 250 7.86 1.79 -7.25
C GLY A 250 6.45 1.22 -7.26
N GLN A 251 6.29 -0.04 -6.85
CA GLN A 251 4.97 -0.67 -6.67
C GLN A 251 4.16 0.03 -5.57
N MET A 252 4.76 0.35 -4.41
CA MET A 252 4.08 1.07 -3.33
C MET A 252 3.58 2.45 -3.80
N LEU A 253 4.39 3.18 -4.55
CA LEU A 253 4.02 4.47 -5.16
C LEU A 253 2.88 4.31 -6.18
N ALA A 254 2.92 3.29 -7.04
CA ALA A 254 1.89 3.02 -8.04
C ALA A 254 0.54 2.70 -7.39
N HIS A 255 0.56 1.94 -6.30
CA HIS A 255 -0.64 1.65 -5.53
C HIS A 255 -1.20 2.90 -4.83
N ALA A 256 -0.33 3.73 -4.24
CA ALA A 256 -0.75 4.99 -3.65
C ALA A 256 -1.41 5.91 -4.70
N PHE A 257 -0.85 5.95 -5.91
CA PHE A 257 -1.31 6.71 -7.08
C PHE A 257 -2.66 6.23 -7.62
N LEU A 258 -2.81 4.95 -7.93
CA LEU A 258 -4.06 4.39 -8.43
C LEU A 258 -5.21 4.58 -7.42
N GLY A 259 -4.90 4.48 -6.13
CA GLY A 259 -5.82 4.81 -5.05
C GLY A 259 -6.21 6.30 -4.95
N ILE A 260 -5.72 7.17 -5.85
CA ILE A 260 -6.16 8.58 -5.96
C ILE A 260 -7.30 8.71 -6.98
N PHE A 261 -7.23 8.01 -8.11
CA PHE A 261 -8.13 8.19 -9.27
C PHE A 261 -9.38 7.32 -9.26
N THR A 262 -9.37 6.18 -8.56
CA THR A 262 -10.59 5.39 -8.27
C THR A 262 -11.69 6.21 -7.56
N TYR A 263 -11.36 7.41 -7.07
CA TYR A 263 -12.28 8.36 -6.43
C TYR A 263 -13.09 9.23 -7.41
N ASN A 264 -12.65 9.43 -8.66
CA ASN A 264 -13.30 10.40 -9.57
C ASN A 264 -14.37 9.77 -10.47
N ILE A 265 -14.23 8.51 -10.86
CA ILE A 265 -15.24 7.81 -11.68
C ILE A 265 -16.52 7.57 -10.86
N PHE A 266 -16.40 7.22 -9.57
CA PHE A 266 -17.55 7.03 -8.67
C PHE A 266 -18.35 8.31 -8.40
N ASN A 267 -17.73 9.50 -8.47
CA ASN A 267 -18.45 10.76 -8.30
C ASN A 267 -19.15 11.23 -9.59
N MET A 268 -18.62 10.89 -10.76
CA MET A 268 -19.25 11.24 -12.05
C MET A 268 -20.52 10.41 -12.30
N PHE A 269 -20.53 9.13 -11.92
CA PHE A 269 -21.74 8.29 -11.99
C PHE A 269 -22.80 8.66 -10.94
N LYS A 270 -22.41 9.21 -9.78
CA LYS A 270 -23.36 9.76 -8.79
C LYS A 270 -24.07 11.03 -9.27
N LEU A 271 -23.46 11.83 -10.16
CA LEU A 271 -24.08 13.04 -10.70
C LEU A 271 -25.11 12.72 -11.81
N ILE A 272 -24.84 11.69 -12.62
CA ILE A 272 -25.73 11.29 -13.71
C ILE A 272 -26.97 10.54 -13.18
N THR A 273 -26.85 9.80 -12.07
CA THR A 273 -28.02 9.16 -11.44
C THR A 273 -28.90 10.10 -10.63
N TRP A 274 -28.40 11.30 -10.27
CA TRP A 274 -29.18 12.33 -9.56
C TRP A 274 -30.16 13.09 -10.45
N PHE A 275 -29.86 13.25 -11.74
CA PHE A 275 -30.76 13.96 -12.67
C PHE A 275 -31.90 13.10 -13.23
N SER A 276 -31.77 11.77 -13.20
CA SER A 276 -32.79 10.83 -13.71
C SER A 276 -33.90 10.49 -12.70
N MET A 277 -33.76 10.88 -11.43
CA MET A 277 -34.68 10.52 -10.33
C MET A 277 -35.65 11.63 -9.90
N LEU A 278 -35.84 12.68 -10.72
CA LEU A 278 -36.78 13.76 -10.41
C LEU A 278 -38.14 13.64 -11.12
N PHE A 279 -38.38 12.56 -11.86
CA PHE A 279 -39.69 12.22 -12.42
C PHE A 279 -40.01 10.76 -12.13
N VAL A 280 -40.59 10.50 -10.95
CA VAL A 280 -41.77 9.65 -10.68
C VAL A 280 -41.87 9.61 -9.15
N ALA A 281 -42.49 10.66 -8.59
CA ALA A 281 -43.00 10.62 -7.23
C ALA A 281 -44.41 10.04 -7.29
N GLY A 282 -44.66 8.94 -6.55
CA GLY A 282 -46.02 8.49 -6.32
C GLY A 282 -46.18 6.99 -6.12
N SER A 283 -45.71 6.46 -4.99
CA SER A 283 -46.49 5.52 -4.16
C SER A 283 -45.72 5.17 -2.88
N THR A 284 -46.45 5.20 -1.76
CA THR A 284 -46.04 4.82 -0.41
C THR A 284 -45.48 3.40 -0.36
N LEU A 285 -44.24 3.24 0.10
CA LEU A 285 -43.69 1.95 0.53
C LEU A 285 -42.87 2.15 1.81
N VAL A 286 -43.29 1.37 2.81
CA VAL A 286 -42.70 1.03 4.11
C VAL A 286 -41.20 1.35 4.24
N LEU A 287 -40.84 2.07 5.30
CA LEU A 287 -39.45 2.25 5.74
C LEU A 287 -38.85 0.91 6.19
N GLY A 288 -38.29 0.15 5.25
CA GLY A 288 -37.30 -0.88 5.56
C GLY A 288 -35.97 -0.23 5.88
N GLN A 289 -35.34 -0.57 7.00
CA GLN A 289 -33.95 -0.19 7.29
C GLN A 289 -33.07 -0.62 6.11
N ASN A 290 -32.45 0.35 5.43
CA ASN A 290 -31.40 0.09 4.45
C ASN A 290 -30.22 -0.55 5.17
N ASN A 291 -30.16 -1.89 5.19
CA ASN A 291 -29.04 -2.64 5.72
C ASN A 291 -27.87 -2.51 4.74
N THR A 292 -26.92 -1.65 5.05
CA THR A 292 -25.67 -1.53 4.29
C THR A 292 -24.89 -2.85 4.44
N ALA A 293 -24.65 -3.54 3.34
CA ALA A 293 -23.93 -4.82 3.32
C ALA A 293 -22.53 -4.69 3.97
N LYS A 294 -22.16 -5.71 4.77
CA LYS A 294 -20.89 -5.73 5.53
C LYS A 294 -19.77 -6.42 4.74
N ASP A 295 -18.57 -5.86 4.77
CA ASP A 295 -17.35 -6.55 4.36
C ASP A 295 -16.76 -7.29 5.56
N ILE A 296 -16.83 -8.62 5.55
CA ILE A 296 -16.53 -9.48 6.70
C ILE A 296 -15.11 -10.06 6.59
N PHE A 297 -14.35 -9.99 7.67
CA PHE A 297 -12.99 -10.54 7.80
C PHE A 297 -12.93 -11.48 8.99
N ILE A 298 -12.48 -12.72 8.74
CA ILE A 298 -12.30 -13.72 9.79
C ILE A 298 -10.88 -13.57 10.35
N LEU A 299 -10.75 -13.46 11.67
CA LEU A 299 -9.48 -13.31 12.37
C LEU A 299 -9.19 -14.61 13.14
N ALA A 300 -8.30 -15.45 12.62
CA ALA A 300 -8.07 -16.79 13.15
C ALA A 300 -6.58 -17.12 13.33
N GLY A 301 -6.31 -18.16 14.12
CA GLY A 301 -4.96 -18.58 14.47
C GLY A 301 -4.77 -18.68 15.97
N GLN A 302 -3.63 -18.22 16.50
CA GLN A 302 -3.32 -18.30 17.92
C GLN A 302 -3.13 -16.94 18.60
N SER A 303 -2.34 -16.89 19.69
CA SER A 303 -2.25 -15.76 20.61
C SER A 303 -1.84 -14.43 19.98
N ASN A 304 -0.97 -14.40 18.96
CA ASN A 304 -0.65 -13.14 18.26
C ASN A 304 -1.81 -12.64 17.38
N MET A 305 -2.65 -13.51 16.78
CA MET A 305 -3.92 -13.05 16.19
C MET A 305 -4.92 -12.62 17.26
N ALA A 306 -5.01 -13.39 18.36
CA ALA A 306 -5.92 -13.09 19.47
C ALA A 306 -5.61 -11.73 20.12
N GLY A 307 -4.32 -11.40 20.19
CA GLY A 307 -3.78 -10.16 20.71
C GLY A 307 -3.16 -10.34 22.08
N ARG A 308 -1.89 -9.95 22.21
CA ARG A 308 -1.12 -9.88 23.47
C ARG A 308 -0.33 -8.58 23.61
N GLY A 309 -0.49 -7.64 22.68
CA GLY A 309 0.11 -6.32 22.79
C GLY A 309 -0.34 -5.62 24.07
N GLY A 310 0.62 -5.16 24.87
CA GLY A 310 0.36 -4.47 26.13
C GLY A 310 -0.03 -5.39 27.29
N VAL A 311 -0.02 -6.71 27.10
CA VAL A 311 -0.24 -7.67 28.19
C VAL A 311 1.09 -7.89 28.91
N ASN A 312 1.11 -7.61 30.21
CA ASN A 312 2.25 -7.85 31.08
C ASN A 312 1.76 -8.46 32.41
N HIS A 313 2.43 -9.51 32.90
CA HIS A 313 2.05 -10.23 34.13
C HIS A 313 0.55 -10.59 34.21
N GLY A 314 -0.04 -11.03 33.09
CA GLY A 314 -1.46 -11.41 33.04
C GLY A 314 -2.43 -10.22 33.14
N LYS A 315 -1.98 -8.99 32.91
CA LYS A 315 -2.83 -7.81 32.85
C LYS A 315 -2.54 -7.01 31.59
N TRP A 316 -3.59 -6.59 30.90
CA TRP A 316 -3.46 -5.66 29.78
C TRP A 316 -3.37 -4.22 30.29
N ASP A 317 -2.46 -3.43 29.71
CA ASP A 317 -2.21 -2.03 30.07
C ASP A 317 -3.33 -1.06 29.65
N GLY A 318 -4.24 -1.49 28.77
CA GLY A 318 -5.34 -0.68 28.26
C GLY A 318 -4.92 0.37 27.23
N ASN A 319 -3.66 0.33 26.76
CA ASN A 319 -3.14 1.30 25.81
C ASN A 319 -3.68 1.01 24.40
N ILE A 320 -4.43 1.98 23.84
CA ILE A 320 -5.00 1.93 22.49
C ILE A 320 -4.29 2.92 21.57
N PRO A 321 -3.47 2.45 20.60
CA PRO A 321 -2.89 3.32 19.59
C PRO A 321 -3.96 4.01 18.72
N PRO A 322 -3.66 5.18 18.13
CA PRO A 322 -4.56 5.88 17.22
C PRO A 322 -5.12 5.02 16.08
N GLU A 323 -4.30 4.12 15.54
CA GLU A 323 -4.61 3.19 14.46
C GLU A 323 -5.64 2.13 14.87
N CYS A 324 -5.79 1.88 16.17
CA CYS A 324 -6.71 0.89 16.72
C CYS A 324 -8.00 1.52 17.29
N LYS A 325 -8.20 2.83 17.11
CA LYS A 325 -9.39 3.52 17.68
C LYS A 325 -10.70 2.95 17.10
N PRO A 326 -11.75 2.80 17.94
CA PRO A 326 -13.05 2.28 17.50
C PRO A 326 -13.76 3.27 16.58
N LYS A 327 -14.53 2.74 15.61
CA LYS A 327 -15.42 3.50 14.72
C LYS A 327 -16.76 2.79 14.62
N ARG A 328 -17.87 3.53 14.49
CA ARG A 328 -19.22 2.94 14.34
C ARG A 328 -19.35 2.03 13.12
N SER A 329 -18.51 2.23 12.10
CA SER A 329 -18.46 1.43 10.87
C SER A 329 -17.54 0.21 10.97
N ILE A 330 -16.93 -0.07 12.13
CA ILE A 330 -16.18 -1.31 12.38
C ILE A 330 -16.92 -2.07 13.47
N LEU A 331 -17.45 -3.24 13.11
CA LEU A 331 -18.19 -4.12 13.99
C LEU A 331 -17.37 -5.36 14.32
N ARG A 332 -17.64 -5.94 15.49
CA ARG A 332 -17.07 -7.19 15.99
C ARG A 332 -18.20 -8.17 16.23
N PHE A 333 -18.02 -9.41 15.80
CA PHE A 333 -18.97 -10.50 16.03
C PHE A 333 -18.65 -11.18 17.35
N THR A 334 -19.53 -11.06 18.34
CA THR A 334 -19.30 -11.50 19.72
C THR A 334 -19.44 -13.02 19.88
N ALA A 335 -19.11 -13.54 21.06
CA ALA A 335 -19.36 -14.94 21.42
C ALA A 335 -20.87 -15.30 21.40
N ASN A 336 -21.74 -14.32 21.67
CA ASN A 336 -23.19 -14.47 21.65
C ASN A 336 -23.80 -14.44 20.24
N LEU A 337 -22.96 -14.33 19.20
CA LEU A 337 -23.36 -14.25 17.79
C LEU A 337 -24.08 -12.94 17.44
N ASP A 338 -23.74 -11.85 18.14
CA ASP A 338 -24.24 -10.51 17.89
C ASP A 338 -23.15 -9.61 17.30
N TRP A 339 -23.56 -8.57 16.56
CA TRP A 339 -22.66 -7.50 16.10
C TRP A 339 -22.64 -6.34 17.09
N GLU A 340 -21.45 -5.93 17.52
CA GLU A 340 -21.23 -4.73 18.33
C GLU A 340 -20.14 -3.84 17.73
N VAL A 341 -19.99 -2.60 18.20
CA VAL A 341 -18.86 -1.75 17.78
C VAL A 341 -17.55 -2.38 18.24
N ALA A 342 -16.62 -2.62 17.30
CA ALA A 342 -15.35 -3.27 17.59
C ALA A 342 -14.45 -2.42 18.49
N ARG A 343 -13.91 -3.05 19.53
CA ARG A 343 -12.94 -2.48 20.48
C ARG A 343 -11.92 -3.56 20.83
N GLU A 344 -10.65 -3.18 20.99
CA GLU A 344 -9.68 -4.09 21.58
C GLU A 344 -10.00 -4.33 23.07
N PRO A 345 -9.70 -5.53 23.60
CA PRO A 345 -9.17 -6.71 22.92
C PRO A 345 -10.26 -7.46 22.14
N LEU A 346 -10.07 -7.68 20.83
CA LEU A 346 -11.12 -8.27 19.98
C LEU A 346 -11.52 -9.71 20.34
N HIS A 347 -10.64 -10.45 21.01
CA HIS A 347 -10.84 -11.86 21.34
C HIS A 347 -11.21 -12.11 22.82
N VAL A 348 -11.57 -11.07 23.58
CA VAL A 348 -11.83 -11.18 25.04
C VAL A 348 -12.87 -12.23 25.45
N ASP A 349 -13.92 -12.42 24.64
CA ASP A 349 -14.98 -13.42 24.84
C ASP A 349 -14.81 -14.68 23.98
N ILE A 350 -13.72 -14.75 23.20
CA ILE A 350 -13.41 -15.86 22.27
C ILE A 350 -12.27 -16.72 22.79
N ASP A 351 -11.12 -16.11 23.10
CA ASP A 351 -9.94 -16.78 23.66
C ASP A 351 -10.07 -16.88 25.19
N VAL A 352 -11.16 -17.51 25.62
CA VAL A 352 -11.58 -17.60 27.03
C VAL A 352 -10.51 -18.24 27.91
N GLY A 353 -10.30 -17.68 29.10
CA GLY A 353 -9.27 -18.12 30.04
C GLY A 353 -7.87 -17.56 29.75
N LYS A 354 -7.72 -16.67 28.75
CA LYS A 354 -6.49 -15.93 28.49
C LYS A 354 -6.75 -14.42 28.58
N VAL A 355 -5.76 -13.70 29.09
CA VAL A 355 -5.79 -12.22 29.08
C VAL A 355 -5.41 -11.76 27.68
N CYS A 356 -6.35 -11.12 27.00
CA CYS A 356 -6.14 -10.57 25.67
C CYS A 356 -5.70 -9.11 25.75
N GLY A 357 -4.87 -8.70 24.79
CA GLY A 357 -4.49 -7.31 24.56
C GLY A 357 -4.73 -6.91 23.11
N VAL A 358 -3.95 -5.96 22.61
CA VAL A 358 -4.05 -5.54 21.21
C VAL A 358 -3.59 -6.66 20.29
N GLY A 359 -4.39 -6.95 19.25
CA GLY A 359 -4.02 -7.76 18.09
C GLY A 359 -4.01 -6.93 16.80
N PRO A 360 -3.87 -7.54 15.61
CA PRO A 360 -3.72 -6.78 14.37
C PRO A 360 -5.06 -6.30 13.77
N GLY A 361 -6.19 -6.77 14.32
CA GLY A 361 -7.52 -6.62 13.71
C GLY A 361 -8.02 -5.18 13.61
N MET A 362 -7.89 -4.37 14.67
CA MET A 362 -8.37 -2.98 14.63
C MET A 362 -7.52 -2.10 13.72
N ALA A 363 -6.19 -2.24 13.72
CA ALA A 363 -5.30 -1.52 12.80
C ALA A 363 -5.59 -1.90 11.35
N PHE A 364 -5.78 -3.20 11.07
CA PHE A 364 -6.23 -3.70 9.78
C PHE A 364 -7.53 -3.03 9.33
N ALA A 365 -8.59 -3.11 10.14
CA ALA A 365 -9.91 -2.60 9.79
C ALA A 365 -9.92 -1.09 9.57
N ASN A 366 -9.23 -0.34 10.43
CA ASN A 366 -9.08 1.11 10.28
C ASN A 366 -8.36 1.48 8.99
N GLU A 367 -7.34 0.72 8.60
CA GLU A 367 -6.62 0.93 7.35
C GLU A 367 -7.48 0.60 6.13
N ILE A 368 -8.27 -0.49 6.16
CA ILE A 368 -9.25 -0.80 5.11
C ILE A 368 -10.24 0.36 4.95
N ILE A 369 -10.84 0.87 6.04
CA ILE A 369 -11.76 2.02 5.99
C ILE A 369 -11.07 3.27 5.46
N ARG A 370 -9.85 3.57 5.95
CA ARG A 370 -9.09 4.74 5.53
C ARG A 370 -8.80 4.70 4.03
N SER A 371 -8.55 3.51 3.50
CA SER A 371 -8.25 3.28 2.08
C SER A 371 -9.51 3.10 1.21
N ASN A 372 -10.67 2.76 1.80
CA ASN A 372 -11.95 2.61 1.10
C ASN A 372 -12.72 3.95 1.05
N ARG A 373 -12.54 4.69 -0.05
CA ARG A 373 -13.01 6.06 -0.20
C ARG A 373 -14.53 6.25 -0.43
N SER A 374 -15.34 5.19 -0.40
CA SER A 374 -16.80 5.27 -0.62
C SER A 374 -17.58 5.70 0.63
N GLY A 375 -16.99 5.60 1.83
CA GLY A 375 -17.58 6.08 3.08
C GLY A 375 -18.84 5.35 3.56
N THR A 376 -19.25 4.23 2.94
CA THR A 376 -20.52 3.56 3.24
C THR A 376 -20.41 2.06 3.54
N GLY A 377 -19.21 1.47 3.57
CA GLY A 377 -19.03 0.06 3.90
C GLY A 377 -18.88 -0.18 5.41
N ILE A 378 -19.67 -1.08 5.98
CA ILE A 378 -19.47 -1.59 7.35
C ILE A 378 -18.41 -2.69 7.28
N ILE A 379 -17.35 -2.60 8.07
CA ILE A 379 -16.38 -3.69 8.26
C ILE A 379 -16.86 -4.58 9.40
N GLY A 380 -16.98 -5.87 9.16
CA GLY A 380 -17.28 -6.87 10.19
C GLY A 380 -16.05 -7.71 10.51
N LEU A 381 -15.60 -7.71 11.77
CA LEU A 381 -14.52 -8.56 12.26
C LEU A 381 -15.11 -9.78 12.99
N VAL A 382 -14.72 -10.98 12.57
CA VAL A 382 -15.14 -12.24 13.18
C VAL A 382 -13.94 -12.87 13.90
N PRO A 383 -13.73 -12.56 15.19
CA PRO A 383 -12.64 -13.14 15.98
C PRO A 383 -12.87 -14.62 16.21
N CYS A 384 -11.86 -15.44 15.95
CA CYS A 384 -11.89 -16.89 16.07
C CYS A 384 -10.60 -17.46 16.69
N ALA A 385 -9.52 -16.68 16.83
CA ALA A 385 -8.22 -17.19 17.29
C ALA A 385 -8.26 -17.68 18.75
N VAL A 386 -7.43 -18.70 19.05
CA VAL A 386 -7.32 -19.32 20.38
C VAL A 386 -5.85 -19.55 20.73
N GLY A 387 -5.40 -19.03 21.86
CA GLY A 387 -3.98 -19.03 22.24
C GLY A 387 -3.42 -20.42 22.59
N GLY A 388 -2.19 -20.70 22.15
CA GLY A 388 -1.45 -21.94 22.47
C GLY A 388 -1.92 -23.17 21.70
N THR A 389 -2.53 -22.98 20.52
CA THR A 389 -3.00 -24.08 19.67
C THR A 389 -2.06 -24.32 18.51
N SER A 390 -1.62 -25.57 18.33
CA SER A 390 -0.98 -26.01 17.08
C SER A 390 -2.00 -26.21 15.96
N ILE A 391 -1.54 -26.28 14.71
CA ILE A 391 -2.42 -26.41 13.55
C ILE A 391 -3.22 -27.72 13.56
N ASN A 392 -2.75 -28.74 14.29
CA ASN A 392 -3.49 -29.99 14.52
C ASN A 392 -4.86 -29.78 15.18
N LYS A 393 -5.03 -28.69 15.95
CA LYS A 393 -6.31 -28.32 16.58
C LYS A 393 -7.28 -27.63 15.61
N TRP A 394 -6.85 -27.37 14.39
CA TRP A 394 -7.58 -26.62 13.36
C TRP A 394 -7.96 -27.46 12.14
N GLY A 395 -7.63 -28.75 12.09
CA GLY A 395 -8.08 -29.63 11.01
C GLY A 395 -9.59 -29.82 10.97
N LYS A 396 -10.16 -30.11 9.80
CA LYS A 396 -11.59 -30.40 9.64
C LYS A 396 -12.06 -31.50 10.60
N GLY A 397 -13.21 -31.27 11.25
CA GLY A 397 -13.75 -32.14 12.30
C GLY A 397 -13.26 -31.80 13.72
N SER A 398 -12.24 -30.94 13.86
CA SER A 398 -11.84 -30.43 15.17
C SER A 398 -12.82 -29.36 15.70
N ARG A 399 -12.79 -29.14 17.03
CA ARG A 399 -13.64 -28.14 17.69
C ARG A 399 -13.40 -26.73 17.15
N LEU A 400 -12.15 -26.30 17.01
CA LEU A 400 -11.81 -24.92 16.64
C LEU A 400 -12.16 -24.63 15.17
N TYR A 401 -11.90 -25.60 14.29
CA TYR A 401 -12.34 -25.52 12.90
C TYR A 401 -13.87 -25.38 12.81
N GLY A 402 -14.61 -26.25 13.50
CA GLY A 402 -16.08 -26.21 13.51
C GLY A 402 -16.61 -24.89 14.08
N GLN A 403 -15.98 -24.35 15.12
CA GLN A 403 -16.33 -23.04 15.68
C GLN A 403 -16.07 -21.90 14.70
N LEU A 404 -14.93 -21.90 13.98
CA LEU A 404 -14.63 -20.90 12.96
C LEU A 404 -15.67 -20.93 11.83
N VAL A 405 -15.96 -22.11 11.27
CA VAL A 405 -16.96 -22.27 10.20
C VAL A 405 -18.35 -21.84 10.67
N LYS A 406 -18.75 -22.24 11.89
CA LYS A 406 -20.01 -21.80 12.48
C LYS A 406 -20.07 -20.29 12.59
N ARG A 407 -19.08 -19.65 13.20
CA ARG A 407 -19.05 -18.19 13.40
C ARG A 407 -19.06 -17.43 12.08
N ALA A 408 -18.33 -17.91 11.07
CA ALA A 408 -18.35 -17.34 9.73
C ALA A 408 -19.74 -17.38 9.08
N ASN A 409 -20.44 -18.53 9.18
CA ASN A 409 -21.79 -18.69 8.64
C ASN A 409 -22.85 -17.89 9.42
N GLU A 410 -22.73 -17.82 10.75
CA GLU A 410 -23.62 -16.99 11.58
C GLU A 410 -23.42 -15.50 11.30
N ALA A 411 -22.17 -15.04 11.09
CA ALA A 411 -21.86 -13.65 10.77
C ALA A 411 -22.46 -13.17 9.42
N LEU A 412 -22.81 -14.10 8.52
CA LEU A 412 -23.50 -13.81 7.26
C LEU A 412 -25.01 -13.60 7.43
N LYS A 413 -25.59 -13.96 8.59
CA LYS A 413 -27.00 -13.72 8.92
C LYS A 413 -27.24 -12.25 9.31
N ASP A 414 -28.51 -11.86 9.42
CA ASP A 414 -28.98 -10.54 9.88
C ASP A 414 -28.33 -9.31 9.19
N GLY A 415 -28.86 -8.99 8.01
CA GLY A 415 -28.50 -7.80 7.23
C GLY A 415 -27.42 -8.01 6.18
N GLY A 416 -27.00 -9.24 5.96
CA GLY A 416 -26.09 -9.64 4.89
C GLY A 416 -24.66 -9.11 5.03
N GLY A 417 -23.80 -9.64 4.17
CA GLY A 417 -22.40 -9.29 4.07
C GLY A 417 -21.65 -10.29 3.19
N THR A 418 -20.39 -10.01 2.92
CA THR A 418 -19.52 -10.85 2.11
C THR A 418 -18.26 -11.15 2.90
N ILE A 419 -17.90 -12.43 3.06
CA ILE A 419 -16.58 -12.78 3.62
C ILE A 419 -15.52 -12.42 2.58
N ARG A 420 -14.72 -11.40 2.91
CA ARG A 420 -13.70 -10.83 2.03
C ARG A 420 -12.36 -11.53 2.16
N ALA A 421 -11.98 -11.96 3.36
CA ALA A 421 -10.77 -12.73 3.59
C ALA A 421 -10.77 -13.46 4.95
N ILE A 422 -9.89 -14.46 5.04
CA ILE A 422 -9.41 -14.99 6.32
C ILE A 422 -8.01 -14.44 6.57
N LEU A 423 -7.82 -13.79 7.73
CA LEU A 423 -6.52 -13.41 8.24
C LEU A 423 -6.08 -14.47 9.25
N TRP A 424 -4.89 -15.03 9.02
CA TRP A 424 -4.39 -16.17 9.77
C TRP A 424 -2.99 -15.91 10.33
N TYR A 425 -2.86 -15.93 11.65
CA TYR A 425 -1.55 -15.86 12.29
C TYR A 425 -1.43 -16.96 13.34
N GLN A 426 -0.71 -18.02 12.96
CA GLN A 426 -0.51 -19.22 13.75
C GLN A 426 0.75 -19.95 13.31
N GLY A 427 1.35 -20.71 14.23
CA GLY A 427 2.40 -21.69 13.95
C GLY A 427 3.43 -21.78 15.07
N GLU A 428 3.42 -20.86 16.03
CA GLU A 428 4.41 -20.80 17.10
C GLU A 428 4.42 -22.09 17.93
N SER A 429 3.26 -22.70 18.20
CA SER A 429 3.18 -23.97 18.93
C SER A 429 3.59 -25.19 18.09
N ASP A 430 3.52 -25.11 16.75
CA ASP A 430 4.01 -26.17 15.84
C ASP A 430 5.54 -26.21 15.76
N THR A 431 6.23 -25.23 16.36
CA THR A 431 7.70 -25.22 16.43
C THR A 431 8.25 -26.09 17.57
N LEU A 432 7.41 -26.49 18.54
CA LEU A 432 7.82 -27.26 19.73
C LEU A 432 8.45 -28.61 19.39
N ASN A 433 7.97 -29.29 18.35
CA ASN A 433 8.52 -30.56 17.90
C ASN A 433 8.77 -30.53 16.39
N LYS A 434 9.77 -31.31 15.96
CA LYS A 434 10.25 -31.30 14.58
C LYS A 434 9.19 -31.84 13.60
N ASP A 435 8.46 -32.87 14.00
CA ASP A 435 7.47 -33.52 13.14
C ASP A 435 6.29 -32.57 12.80
N ASP A 436 5.81 -31.78 13.77
CA ASP A 436 4.80 -30.75 13.52
C ASP A 436 5.34 -29.64 12.61
N ALA A 437 6.59 -29.20 12.82
CA ALA A 437 7.23 -28.19 11.97
C ALA A 437 7.41 -28.67 10.53
N GLU A 438 7.85 -29.90 10.31
CA GLU A 438 8.04 -30.50 8.97
C GLU A 438 6.70 -30.70 8.24
N THR A 439 5.66 -31.09 8.97
CA THR A 439 4.33 -31.36 8.39
C THR A 439 3.44 -30.11 8.27
N TYR A 440 3.87 -28.96 8.80
CA TYR A 440 3.09 -27.73 8.86
C TYR A 440 2.53 -27.31 7.50
N LYS A 441 3.36 -27.33 6.44
CA LYS A 441 2.95 -26.91 5.08
C LYS A 441 1.74 -27.70 4.58
N GLY A 442 1.76 -29.03 4.73
CA GLY A 442 0.68 -29.89 4.25
C GLY A 442 -0.62 -29.64 5.01
N LYS A 443 -0.52 -29.49 6.34
CA LYS A 443 -1.67 -29.18 7.20
C LYS A 443 -2.27 -27.81 6.88
N MET A 444 -1.42 -26.82 6.60
CA MET A 444 -1.86 -25.47 6.24
C MET A 444 -2.57 -25.42 4.88
N VAL A 445 -2.01 -26.09 3.86
CA VAL A 445 -2.68 -26.22 2.54
C VAL A 445 -4.05 -26.87 2.70
N LYS A 446 -4.11 -27.98 3.45
CA LYS A 446 -5.36 -28.70 3.72
C LYS A 446 -6.39 -27.83 4.45
N LEU A 447 -5.97 -27.07 5.47
CA LEU A 447 -6.83 -26.13 6.19
C LEU A 447 -7.47 -25.11 5.24
N ILE A 448 -6.69 -24.51 4.35
CA ILE A 448 -7.18 -23.51 3.40
C ILE A 448 -8.21 -24.13 2.44
N GLU A 449 -7.93 -25.32 1.92
CA GLU A 449 -8.84 -26.05 1.01
C GLU A 449 -10.15 -26.44 1.70
N ASP A 450 -10.05 -27.03 2.90
CA ASP A 450 -11.22 -27.44 3.69
C ASP A 450 -12.10 -26.21 4.03
N LEU A 451 -11.51 -25.08 4.45
CA LEU A 451 -12.24 -23.84 4.75
C LEU A 451 -12.93 -23.25 3.52
N ARG A 452 -12.25 -23.23 2.37
CA ARG A 452 -12.84 -22.76 1.10
C ARG A 452 -14.02 -23.62 0.68
N LEU A 453 -13.92 -24.93 0.88
CA LEU A 453 -14.99 -25.87 0.58
C LEU A 453 -16.19 -25.69 1.52
N ASP A 454 -15.96 -25.70 2.83
CA ASP A 454 -17.04 -25.67 3.83
C ASP A 454 -17.73 -24.30 3.96
N LEU A 455 -17.04 -23.22 3.57
CA LEU A 455 -17.65 -21.89 3.41
C LEU A 455 -18.25 -21.66 2.01
N ASN A 456 -18.11 -22.63 1.10
CA ASN A 456 -18.52 -22.53 -0.31
C ASN A 456 -17.95 -21.30 -1.05
N LEU A 457 -16.66 -21.00 -0.79
CA LEU A 457 -15.93 -19.87 -1.35
C LEU A 457 -14.60 -20.36 -1.93
N PRO A 458 -14.59 -20.99 -3.13
CA PRO A 458 -13.40 -21.64 -3.70
C PRO A 458 -12.23 -20.68 -3.98
N SER A 459 -12.52 -19.38 -4.11
CA SER A 459 -11.54 -18.32 -4.34
C SER A 459 -11.28 -17.46 -3.10
N LEU A 460 -11.77 -17.84 -1.91
CA LEU A 460 -11.68 -17.04 -0.69
C LEU A 460 -10.23 -16.58 -0.44
N PRO A 461 -9.99 -15.25 -0.40
CA PRO A 461 -8.69 -14.73 -0.03
C PRO A 461 -8.25 -15.21 1.35
N PHE A 462 -7.01 -15.66 1.42
CA PHE A 462 -6.39 -16.13 2.66
C PHE A 462 -5.05 -15.42 2.84
N ILE A 463 -4.89 -14.67 3.92
CA ILE A 463 -3.66 -13.95 4.21
C ILE A 463 -3.07 -14.54 5.49
N GLN A 464 -2.01 -15.30 5.34
CA GLN A 464 -1.26 -15.87 6.46
C GLN A 464 -0.08 -14.98 6.87
N VAL A 465 0.45 -15.22 8.06
CA VAL A 465 1.61 -14.52 8.60
C VAL A 465 2.76 -15.48 8.84
N ALA A 466 3.93 -15.18 8.28
CA ALA A 466 5.16 -15.89 8.62
C ALA A 466 5.66 -15.43 10.00
N LEU A 467 5.90 -16.39 10.90
CA LEU A 467 6.08 -16.13 12.33
C LEU A 467 7.22 -15.15 12.66
N ALA A 468 7.01 -14.23 13.59
CA ALA A 468 8.09 -13.42 14.16
C ALA A 468 8.98 -14.21 15.14
N SER A 469 8.40 -15.21 15.81
CA SER A 469 8.92 -15.93 16.98
C SER A 469 8.32 -17.34 17.03
N GLY A 470 8.74 -18.19 17.97
CA GLY A 470 8.12 -19.50 18.21
C GLY A 470 8.47 -20.07 19.58
N GLU A 471 7.76 -21.11 20.00
CA GLU A 471 7.94 -21.75 21.32
C GLU A 471 9.07 -22.81 21.34
N GLY A 472 9.48 -23.31 20.18
CA GLY A 472 10.51 -24.33 20.03
C GLY A 472 11.86 -23.80 19.54
N THR A 473 12.67 -24.70 18.97
CA THR A 473 14.03 -24.38 18.54
C THR A 473 14.06 -23.46 17.30
N ASN A 474 15.12 -22.67 17.14
CA ASN A 474 15.33 -21.83 15.94
C ASN A 474 15.23 -22.62 14.63
N THR A 475 15.71 -23.87 14.62
CA THR A 475 15.59 -24.77 13.46
C THR A 475 14.12 -25.03 13.11
N ASN A 476 13.29 -25.36 14.09
CA ASN A 476 11.87 -25.62 13.87
C ASN A 476 11.10 -24.34 13.51
N ILE A 477 11.48 -23.20 14.10
CA ILE A 477 10.93 -21.89 13.73
C ILE A 477 11.19 -21.60 12.24
N GLU A 478 12.43 -21.76 11.78
CA GLU A 478 12.77 -21.53 10.37
C GLU A 478 12.13 -22.58 9.44
N MET A 479 11.89 -23.82 9.90
CA MET A 479 11.10 -24.81 9.15
C MET A 479 9.65 -24.34 8.94
N VAL A 480 8.96 -23.92 10.00
CA VAL A 480 7.57 -23.41 9.92
C VAL A 480 7.52 -22.14 9.07
N ARG A 481 8.45 -21.21 9.26
CA ARG A 481 8.53 -19.99 8.44
C ARG A 481 8.76 -20.31 6.96
N LYS A 482 9.69 -21.22 6.64
CA LYS A 482 9.94 -21.67 5.27
C LYS A 482 8.70 -22.31 4.65
N ALA A 483 7.93 -23.07 5.44
CA ALA A 483 6.65 -23.59 5.02
C ALA A 483 5.66 -22.47 4.68
N GLN A 484 5.46 -21.51 5.58
CA GLN A 484 4.53 -20.38 5.41
C GLN A 484 4.88 -19.51 4.19
N LEU A 485 6.15 -19.11 4.05
CA LEU A 485 6.65 -18.32 2.92
C LEU A 485 6.62 -19.11 1.60
N GLY A 486 6.76 -20.44 1.66
CA GLY A 486 6.84 -21.32 0.51
C GLY A 486 5.49 -21.84 -0.02
N ILE A 487 4.35 -21.46 0.58
CA ILE A 487 3.02 -21.84 0.08
C ILE A 487 2.69 -21.00 -1.16
N LYS A 488 2.55 -21.68 -2.30
CA LYS A 488 2.12 -21.09 -3.57
C LYS A 488 0.75 -21.62 -3.93
N MET A 489 -0.30 -20.88 -3.56
CA MET A 489 -1.69 -21.22 -3.86
C MET A 489 -2.43 -19.98 -4.38
N LYS A 490 -3.41 -20.18 -5.27
CA LYS A 490 -4.25 -19.08 -5.76
C LYS A 490 -4.96 -18.40 -4.59
N ASN A 491 -5.00 -17.07 -4.62
CA ASN A 491 -5.60 -16.21 -3.60
C ASN A 491 -5.09 -16.45 -2.17
N VAL A 492 -3.84 -16.92 -2.03
CA VAL A 492 -3.13 -17.00 -0.75
C VAL A 492 -1.97 -16.02 -0.77
N LYS A 493 -1.83 -15.22 0.29
CA LYS A 493 -0.69 -14.31 0.50
C LYS A 493 -0.07 -14.57 1.87
N CYS A 494 1.22 -14.30 1.98
CA CYS A 494 1.98 -14.43 3.22
C CYS A 494 2.63 -13.08 3.55
N VAL A 495 2.36 -12.55 4.73
CA VAL A 495 3.01 -11.35 5.28
C VAL A 495 4.11 -11.81 6.24
N ASP A 496 5.31 -11.23 6.17
CA ASP A 496 6.38 -11.57 7.09
C ASP A 496 6.37 -10.68 8.34
N ALA A 497 6.29 -11.31 9.52
CA ALA A 497 6.38 -10.65 10.82
C ALA A 497 7.80 -10.68 11.42
N LYS A 498 8.79 -11.30 10.76
CA LYS A 498 10.19 -11.35 11.23
C LYS A 498 10.73 -9.95 11.49
N GLY A 499 11.40 -9.80 12.64
CA GLY A 499 11.99 -8.54 13.07
C GLY A 499 11.00 -7.54 13.70
N LEU A 500 9.71 -7.87 13.79
CA LEU A 500 8.80 -7.08 14.61
C LEU A 500 9.14 -7.24 16.10
N PRO A 501 9.22 -6.13 16.88
CA PRO A 501 9.50 -6.18 18.31
C PRO A 501 8.55 -7.10 19.08
N LEU A 502 9.11 -7.86 20.02
CA LEU A 502 8.39 -8.78 20.89
C LEU A 502 8.22 -8.16 22.29
N ASN A 503 7.22 -8.64 23.02
CA ASN A 503 7.08 -8.41 24.45
C ASN A 503 8.27 -9.04 25.20
N ALA A 504 8.35 -8.76 26.51
CA ALA A 504 9.42 -9.29 27.37
C ALA A 504 9.46 -10.83 27.44
N ASP A 505 8.40 -11.52 27.03
CA ASP A 505 8.36 -12.99 26.92
C ASP A 505 9.08 -13.56 25.69
N ASN A 506 9.57 -12.68 24.79
CA ASN A 506 10.22 -13.05 23.52
C ASN A 506 9.37 -13.97 22.63
N LEU A 507 8.05 -13.94 22.80
CA LEU A 507 7.12 -14.78 22.05
C LEU A 507 6.03 -13.95 21.40
N HIS A 508 5.43 -13.02 22.12
CA HIS A 508 4.30 -12.26 21.60
C HIS A 508 4.71 -10.91 21.04
N LEU A 509 3.99 -10.42 20.02
CA LEU A 509 4.22 -9.09 19.47
C LEU A 509 3.84 -7.99 20.48
N THR A 510 4.59 -6.89 20.48
CA THR A 510 4.20 -5.67 21.21
C THR A 510 2.98 -5.00 20.57
N THR A 511 2.30 -4.10 21.30
CA THR A 511 1.18 -3.30 20.77
C THR A 511 1.52 -2.61 19.46
N MET A 512 2.69 -1.98 19.34
CA MET A 512 3.08 -1.28 18.10
C MET A 512 3.49 -2.25 16.99
N SER A 513 3.98 -3.44 17.33
CA SER A 513 4.21 -4.51 16.36
C SER A 513 2.91 -5.03 15.77
N GLU A 514 1.86 -5.16 16.59
CA GLU A 514 0.53 -5.55 16.13
C GLU A 514 -0.10 -4.48 15.23
N VAL A 515 0.11 -3.19 15.52
CA VAL A 515 -0.26 -2.10 14.60
C VAL A 515 0.44 -2.27 13.25
N LYS A 516 1.77 -2.44 13.25
CA LYS A 516 2.55 -2.64 12.01
C LYS A 516 2.09 -3.87 11.24
N LEU A 517 1.80 -4.97 11.93
CA LEU A 517 1.28 -6.19 11.31
C LEU A 517 -0.10 -5.97 10.70
N GLY A 518 -1.02 -5.32 11.42
CA GLY A 518 -2.35 -4.97 10.93
C GLY A 518 -2.30 -4.12 9.65
N LEU A 519 -1.39 -3.15 9.58
CA LEU A 519 -1.14 -2.36 8.38
C LEU A 519 -0.59 -3.22 7.23
N LYS A 520 0.39 -4.10 7.48
CA LYS A 520 0.92 -5.04 6.47
C LYS A 520 -0.17 -5.97 5.94
N LEU A 521 -1.05 -6.49 6.80
CA LEU A 521 -2.19 -7.33 6.41
C LEU A 521 -3.19 -6.54 5.54
N ALA A 522 -3.48 -5.29 5.91
CA ALA A 522 -4.39 -4.43 5.15
C ALA A 522 -3.83 -4.13 3.77
N TYR A 523 -2.53 -3.81 3.67
CA TYR A 523 -1.86 -3.66 2.39
C TYR A 523 -1.89 -4.96 1.60
N ALA A 524 -1.54 -6.11 2.18
CA ALA A 524 -1.61 -7.39 1.47
C ALA A 524 -3.02 -7.66 0.89
N PHE A 525 -4.07 -7.32 1.64
CA PHE A 525 -5.45 -7.43 1.18
C PHE A 525 -5.77 -6.45 0.03
N LEU A 526 -5.53 -5.17 0.25
CA LEU A 526 -5.83 -4.10 -0.70
C LEU A 526 -5.04 -4.27 -2.01
N LEU A 527 -3.79 -4.72 -1.95
CA LEU A 527 -2.95 -4.89 -3.12
C LEU A 527 -3.33 -6.10 -3.98
N SER A 528 -3.89 -7.14 -3.34
CA SER A 528 -4.09 -8.45 -3.96
C SER A 528 -5.54 -8.77 -4.29
N PHE A 529 -6.50 -8.19 -3.57
CA PHE A 529 -7.89 -8.69 -3.56
C PHE A 529 -8.97 -7.61 -3.69
N SER A 530 -8.62 -6.32 -3.75
CA SER A 530 -9.60 -5.21 -3.82
C SER A 530 -10.41 -5.15 -5.12
N HIS A 531 -10.14 -6.01 -6.10
CA HIS A 531 -10.84 -6.07 -7.40
C HIS A 531 -11.90 -7.17 -7.50
N PHE A 532 -12.06 -8.02 -6.47
CA PHE A 532 -13.12 -9.02 -6.43
C PHE A 532 -14.40 -8.38 -5.87
N HIS A 533 -15.24 -7.82 -6.74
CA HIS A 533 -16.61 -7.43 -6.40
C HIS A 533 -17.59 -8.49 -6.88
#